data_AF-A8ZKI4-F1
#
_entry.id   AF-A8ZKI4-F1
#
_cell.length_a   1.000
_cell.length_b   1.000
_cell.length_c   1.000
_cell.angle_alpha   90.00
_cell.angle_beta   90.00
_cell.angle_gamma   90.00
#
_symmetry.space_group_name_H-M   'P 1'
#
loop_
_entity.id
_entity.type
_entity.pdbx_description
1 polymer ?
#
loop_
_entity_poly.entity_id
_entity_poly.type
_entity_poly.pdbx_seq_one_letter_code
_entity_poly.pdbx_strand_id
1 'polypeptide(L)'
;MVRPYLTGLSASLLMVMSPLVSQASELPIVESAALGIGKNPPWSEPVQVEDPFEGQFIAVFDRHRFSDRFLNTHMRIEVQSLWTQEYVRLLLTAKDRDCYGHHGFLSSSYCSEVIDTKKIVKLFVKIDEQIYQVSGQHNTFPVNLELASALSRASEQEIQIRLVTESGTSVDSKIGPKTVKAWQTLYTSTLSHNLK
;
A
#
# COMPACT_ATOMS: atom_id res chain seq x y z
N MET A 1 -34.72 -73.58 37.59
CA MET A 1 -33.42 -72.92 37.83
C MET A 1 -32.98 -72.19 36.57
N VAL A 2 -32.45 -70.99 36.75
CA VAL A 2 -31.80 -70.07 35.78
C VAL A 2 -32.71 -69.15 34.95
N ARG A 3 -32.27 -67.88 34.94
CA ARG A 3 -32.87 -66.58 34.60
C ARG A 3 -32.55 -66.15 33.14
N PRO A 4 -33.13 -65.04 32.64
CA PRO A 4 -33.15 -64.62 31.23
C PRO A 4 -31.97 -63.71 30.85
N TYR A 5 -31.77 -63.46 29.55
CA TYR A 5 -31.00 -62.29 29.07
C TYR A 5 -31.65 -61.65 27.85
N LEU A 6 -32.11 -60.41 28.06
CA LEU A 6 -32.32 -59.38 27.04
C LEU A 6 -30.95 -58.89 26.57
N THR A 7 -30.67 -58.96 25.27
CA THR A 7 -29.56 -58.25 24.65
C THR A 7 -30.11 -57.01 23.95
N GLY A 8 -29.97 -55.86 24.61
CA GLY A 8 -29.94 -54.56 23.93
C GLY A 8 -28.50 -54.23 23.56
N LEU A 9 -28.25 -53.86 22.31
CA LEU A 9 -26.99 -53.26 21.88
C LEU A 9 -27.28 -52.14 20.88
N SER A 10 -27.36 -50.94 21.46
CA SER A 10 -26.84 -49.65 20.99
C SER A 10 -26.57 -49.51 19.48
N ALA A 11 -27.39 -48.69 18.83
CA ALA A 11 -27.03 -48.09 17.54
C ALA A 11 -25.99 -46.98 17.78
N SER A 12 -24.73 -47.25 17.48
CA SER A 12 -23.67 -46.24 17.48
C SER A 12 -23.90 -45.25 16.33
N LEU A 13 -24.33 -44.04 16.69
CA LEU A 13 -24.38 -42.89 15.79
C LEU A 13 -22.94 -42.42 15.52
N LEU A 14 -22.36 -42.80 14.38
CA LEU A 14 -21.11 -42.23 13.89
C LEU A 14 -21.37 -40.77 13.49
N MET A 15 -21.04 -39.82 14.38
CA MET A 15 -20.91 -38.42 14.00
C MET A 15 -19.72 -38.29 13.06
N VAL A 16 -20.01 -38.13 11.77
CA VAL A 16 -19.02 -37.67 10.79
C VAL A 16 -18.71 -36.22 11.14
N MET A 17 -17.60 -35.99 11.85
CA MET A 17 -17.04 -34.65 11.99
C MET A 17 -16.48 -34.24 10.64
N SER A 18 -17.24 -33.44 9.90
CA SER A 18 -16.71 -32.72 8.74
C SER A 18 -15.61 -31.77 9.24
N PRO A 19 -14.37 -31.84 8.73
CA PRO A 19 -13.40 -30.80 9.00
C PRO A 19 -13.92 -29.52 8.32
N LEU A 20 -14.20 -28.49 9.12
CA LEU A 20 -14.25 -27.12 8.61
C LEU A 20 -12.83 -26.78 8.17
N VAL A 21 -12.53 -27.00 6.90
CA VAL A 21 -11.37 -26.37 6.27
C VAL A 21 -11.69 -24.89 6.17
N SER A 22 -11.24 -24.12 7.16
CA SER A 22 -11.18 -22.67 7.06
C SER A 22 -10.17 -22.35 5.97
N GLN A 23 -10.66 -21.99 4.78
CA GLN A 23 -9.82 -21.48 3.70
C GLN A 23 -9.34 -20.08 4.10
N ALA A 24 -8.24 -20.02 4.86
CA ALA A 24 -7.51 -18.78 5.02
C ALA A 24 -7.01 -18.39 3.62
N SER A 25 -7.55 -17.31 3.06
CA SER A 25 -7.02 -16.77 1.81
C SER A 25 -5.60 -16.29 2.07
N GLU A 26 -4.63 -17.05 1.58
CA GLU A 26 -3.22 -16.70 1.70
C GLU A 26 -2.96 -15.42 0.89
N LEU A 27 -2.30 -14.43 1.52
CA LEU A 27 -1.97 -13.18 0.85
C LEU A 27 -0.94 -13.45 -0.26
N PRO A 28 -0.98 -12.73 -1.40
CA PRO A 28 0.06 -12.85 -2.41
C PRO A 28 1.42 -12.47 -1.81
N ILE A 29 2.43 -13.27 -2.11
CA ILE A 29 3.80 -13.06 -1.62
C ILE A 29 4.57 -12.15 -2.59
N VAL A 30 5.27 -11.15 -2.05
CA VAL A 30 6.14 -10.22 -2.79
C VAL A 30 7.54 -10.25 -2.19
N GLU A 31 8.54 -10.59 -3.00
CA GLU A 31 9.93 -10.82 -2.55
C GLU A 31 10.73 -9.53 -2.23
N SER A 32 10.12 -8.35 -2.36
CA SER A 32 10.82 -7.09 -2.10
C SER A 32 9.89 -5.93 -1.75
N ALA A 33 10.31 -5.15 -0.76
CA ALA A 33 9.69 -3.89 -0.34
C ALA A 33 10.06 -2.70 -1.24
N ALA A 34 10.89 -2.90 -2.27
CA ALA A 34 11.44 -1.83 -3.07
C ALA A 34 10.37 -1.16 -3.95
N LEU A 35 10.23 0.16 -3.79
CA LEU A 35 9.55 1.03 -4.75
C LEU A 35 10.50 1.34 -5.91
N GLY A 36 9.98 1.46 -7.13
CA GLY A 36 10.86 1.72 -8.27
C GLY A 36 10.18 1.71 -9.62
N ILE A 37 10.94 2.21 -10.61
CA ILE A 37 10.53 2.20 -12.01
C ILE A 37 10.54 0.76 -12.51
N GLY A 38 9.47 0.34 -13.19
CA GLY A 38 9.34 -1.03 -13.71
C GLY A 38 8.96 -2.08 -12.67
N LYS A 39 8.91 -1.73 -11.38
CA LYS A 39 8.32 -2.59 -10.35
C LYS A 39 6.80 -2.62 -10.53
N ASN A 40 6.23 -3.82 -10.42
CA ASN A 40 4.79 -4.02 -10.57
C ASN A 40 4.28 -5.04 -9.52
N PRO A 41 4.40 -4.72 -8.22
CA PRO A 41 3.72 -5.49 -7.19
C PRO A 41 2.20 -5.44 -7.41
N PRO A 42 1.44 -6.30 -6.74
CA PRO A 42 0.00 -6.18 -6.72
C PRO A 42 -0.39 -4.85 -6.06
N TRP A 43 -1.00 -3.95 -6.84
CA TRP A 43 -1.35 -2.61 -6.41
C TRP A 43 -2.72 -2.60 -5.72
N SER A 44 -2.82 -1.80 -4.66
CA SER A 44 -4.05 -1.55 -3.92
C SER A 44 -4.67 -2.78 -3.26
N GLU A 45 -3.85 -3.79 -2.93
CA GLU A 45 -4.26 -4.98 -2.19
C GLU A 45 -3.23 -5.33 -1.09
N PRO A 46 -3.66 -5.99 0.00
CA PRO A 46 -2.74 -6.49 1.02
C PRO A 46 -1.87 -7.62 0.46
N VAL A 47 -0.58 -7.56 0.74
CA VAL A 47 0.40 -8.55 0.32
C VAL A 47 1.28 -8.96 1.51
N GLN A 48 1.80 -10.18 1.49
CA GLN A 48 2.87 -10.60 2.39
C GLN A 48 4.20 -10.25 1.72
N VAL A 49 4.94 -9.30 2.29
CA VAL A 49 6.29 -8.99 1.83
C VAL A 49 7.27 -9.93 2.52
N GLU A 50 8.19 -10.50 1.76
CA GLU A 50 9.33 -11.29 2.24
C GLU A 50 10.60 -10.71 1.63
N ASP A 51 11.19 -9.72 2.31
CA ASP A 51 12.39 -9.04 1.83
C ASP A 51 13.62 -9.57 2.61
N PRO A 52 14.72 -9.97 1.93
CA PRO A 52 15.89 -10.54 2.60
C PRO A 52 16.62 -9.54 3.51
N PHE A 53 16.39 -8.24 3.37
CA PHE A 53 17.01 -7.20 4.18
C PHE A 53 16.05 -6.61 5.22
N GLU A 54 14.75 -6.57 4.92
CA GLU A 54 13.75 -5.93 5.79
C GLU A 54 12.88 -6.93 6.56
N GLY A 55 12.98 -8.23 6.27
CA GLY A 55 12.23 -9.29 6.91
C GLY A 55 10.84 -9.51 6.31
N GLN A 56 9.91 -10.00 7.12
CA GLN A 56 8.57 -10.39 6.69
C GLN A 56 7.51 -9.50 7.32
N PHE A 57 6.64 -8.91 6.51
CA PHE A 57 5.57 -8.04 6.99
C PHE A 57 4.43 -7.91 5.98
N ILE A 58 3.24 -7.55 6.46
CA ILE A 58 2.09 -7.26 5.59
C ILE A 58 2.18 -5.80 5.14
N ALA A 59 1.92 -5.55 3.86
CA ALA A 59 1.91 -4.21 3.31
C ALA A 59 0.85 -4.01 2.23
N VAL A 60 0.63 -2.75 1.86
CA VAL A 60 -0.19 -2.35 0.71
C VAL A 60 0.62 -1.40 -0.16
N PHE A 61 0.79 -1.77 -1.42
CA PHE A 61 1.40 -0.89 -2.43
C PHE A 61 0.34 -0.03 -3.11
N ASP A 62 0.65 1.23 -3.38
CA ASP A 62 -0.21 2.12 -4.18
C ASP A 62 0.62 2.94 -5.17
N ARG A 63 -0.01 3.32 -6.28
CA ARG A 63 0.61 4.12 -7.33
C ARG A 63 -0.38 5.07 -7.95
N HIS A 64 -0.01 6.35 -7.98
CA HIS A 64 -0.74 7.39 -8.67
C HIS A 64 0.16 8.07 -9.72
N ARG A 65 -0.34 8.17 -10.96
CA ARG A 65 0.34 8.83 -12.09
C ARG A 65 -0.52 9.96 -12.60
N PHE A 66 0.09 11.12 -12.80
CA PHE A 66 -0.58 12.29 -13.32
C PHE A 66 0.41 13.21 -14.04
N SER A 67 -0.08 14.28 -14.64
CA SER A 67 0.77 15.33 -15.21
C SER A 67 0.40 16.65 -14.58
N ASP A 68 1.41 17.41 -14.18
CA ASP A 68 1.22 18.71 -13.55
C ASP A 68 2.45 19.60 -13.78
N ARG A 69 2.32 20.89 -13.44
CA ARG A 69 3.45 21.80 -13.38
C ARG A 69 4.25 21.55 -12.10
N PHE A 70 5.51 21.18 -12.28
CA PHE A 70 6.47 21.02 -11.20
C PHE A 70 7.74 21.82 -11.54
N LEU A 71 8.18 22.70 -10.63
CA LEU A 71 9.33 23.59 -10.84
C LEU A 71 9.25 24.42 -12.14
N ASN A 72 8.05 24.89 -12.49
CA ASN A 72 7.73 25.66 -13.71
C ASN A 72 7.74 24.88 -15.04
N THR A 73 7.92 23.55 -15.01
CA THR A 73 7.85 22.70 -16.21
C THR A 73 6.68 21.72 -16.12
N HIS A 74 6.06 21.38 -17.25
CA HIS A 74 4.99 20.38 -17.27
C HIS A 74 5.59 18.97 -17.26
N MET A 75 5.52 18.29 -16.13
CA MET A 75 6.17 17.01 -15.90
C MET A 75 5.14 15.89 -15.72
N ARG A 76 5.52 14.66 -16.07
CA ARG A 76 4.76 13.47 -15.67
C ARG A 76 5.22 13.06 -14.28
N ILE A 77 4.31 13.08 -13.33
CA ILE A 77 4.59 12.78 -11.94
C ILE A 77 4.05 11.39 -11.62
N GLU A 78 4.85 10.60 -10.92
CA GLU A 78 4.43 9.32 -10.37
C GLU A 78 4.81 9.26 -8.90
N VAL A 79 3.80 9.00 -8.07
CA VAL A 79 3.93 8.75 -6.63
C VAL A 79 3.63 7.28 -6.40
N GLN A 80 4.63 6.54 -5.91
CA GLN A 80 4.44 5.20 -5.39
C GLN A 80 4.51 5.25 -3.86
N SER A 81 3.71 4.43 -3.20
CA SER A 81 3.70 4.31 -1.75
C SER A 81 3.64 2.86 -1.30
N LEU A 82 4.33 2.56 -0.21
CA LEU A 82 4.28 1.28 0.50
C LEU A 82 3.80 1.57 1.91
N TRP A 83 2.62 1.08 2.25
CA TRP A 83 1.99 1.26 3.56
C TRP A 83 2.16 -0.02 4.37
N THR A 84 2.74 0.11 5.57
CA THR A 84 2.84 -0.96 6.57
C THR A 84 2.12 -0.51 7.84
N GLN A 85 2.08 -1.38 8.84
CA GLN A 85 1.50 -1.04 10.15
C GLN A 85 2.30 0.06 10.88
N GLU A 86 3.61 0.14 10.65
CA GLU A 86 4.51 0.99 11.44
C GLU A 86 4.98 2.23 10.66
N TYR A 87 4.99 2.16 9.34
CA TYR A 87 5.49 3.25 8.50
C TYR A 87 4.85 3.26 7.11
N VAL A 88 4.95 4.40 6.45
CA VAL A 88 4.73 4.55 5.01
C VAL A 88 6.04 4.98 4.33
N ARG A 89 6.42 4.28 3.27
CA ARG A 89 7.56 4.64 2.41
C ARG A 89 7.03 5.22 1.09
N LEU A 90 7.68 6.28 0.62
CA LEU A 90 7.24 7.01 -0.57
C LEU A 90 8.35 7.13 -1.61
N LEU A 91 7.96 7.06 -2.88
CA LEU A 91 8.82 7.39 -4.02
C LEU A 91 8.08 8.40 -4.90
N LEU A 92 8.63 9.61 -4.98
CA LEU A 92 8.20 10.65 -5.91
C LEU A 92 9.17 10.69 -7.08
N THR A 93 8.66 10.40 -8.28
CA THR A 93 9.39 10.55 -9.54
C THR A 93 8.73 11.61 -10.40
N ALA A 94 9.54 12.51 -10.96
CA ALA A 94 9.12 13.47 -11.97
C ALA A 94 9.87 13.17 -13.26
N LYS A 95 9.14 13.03 -14.36
CA LYS A 95 9.71 12.77 -15.69
C LYS A 95 9.46 13.97 -16.58
N ASP A 96 10.53 14.50 -17.13
CA ASP A 96 10.46 15.45 -18.24
C ASP A 96 10.74 14.73 -19.56
N ARG A 97 10.08 15.18 -20.63
CA ARG A 97 10.32 14.67 -21.97
C ARG A 97 10.77 15.83 -22.85
N ASP A 98 12.08 16.00 -22.94
CA ASP A 98 12.70 16.96 -23.85
C ASP A 98 12.78 16.34 -25.25
N CYS A 99 11.88 16.76 -26.13
CA CYS A 99 11.94 16.42 -27.54
C CYS A 99 12.59 17.59 -28.30
N TYR A 100 13.86 17.45 -28.67
CA TYR A 100 14.51 18.39 -29.57
C TYR A 100 13.99 18.16 -31.00
N GLY A 101 13.00 18.97 -31.40
CA GLY A 101 12.57 19.06 -32.80
C GLY A 101 13.53 19.95 -33.58
N HIS A 102 14.45 19.38 -34.35
CA HIS A 102 15.07 20.13 -35.44
C HIS A 102 14.05 20.26 -36.58
N HIS A 103 13.63 21.49 -36.89
CA HIS A 103 12.91 21.81 -38.12
C HIS A 103 13.90 21.71 -39.30
N GLY A 104 14.16 20.49 -39.78
CA GLY A 104 15.05 20.23 -40.90
C GLY A 104 14.74 18.90 -41.59
N PHE A 105 15.08 18.81 -42.87
CA PHE A 105 14.70 17.78 -43.87
C PHE A 105 15.07 16.32 -43.53
N LEU A 106 15.66 16.05 -42.35
CA LEU A 106 15.92 14.72 -41.79
C LEU A 106 15.32 14.66 -40.38
N SER A 107 14.03 14.32 -40.28
CA SER A 107 13.29 14.33 -39.02
C SER A 107 13.62 13.11 -38.15
N SER A 108 14.74 13.13 -37.45
CA SER A 108 14.93 12.28 -36.27
C SER A 108 14.57 13.09 -35.03
N SER A 109 13.38 12.87 -34.47
CA SER A 109 13.02 13.43 -33.16
C SER A 109 13.77 12.64 -32.08
N TYR A 110 14.90 13.15 -31.61
CA TYR A 110 15.53 12.64 -30.41
C TYR A 110 14.80 13.22 -29.20
N CYS A 111 14.02 12.38 -28.52
CA CYS A 111 13.45 12.71 -27.22
C CYS A 111 14.28 12.04 -26.13
N SER A 112 14.84 12.83 -25.22
CA SER A 112 15.45 12.33 -23.99
C SER A 112 14.44 12.40 -22.84
N GLU A 113 14.37 11.34 -22.04
CA GLU A 113 13.59 11.35 -20.81
C GLU A 113 14.55 11.49 -19.62
N VAL A 114 14.37 12.56 -18.84
CA VAL A 114 15.06 12.75 -17.57
C VAL A 114 14.11 12.35 -16.47
N ILE A 115 14.49 11.35 -15.67
CA ILE A 115 13.71 10.88 -14.53
C ILE A 115 14.44 11.33 -13.26
N ASP A 116 13.76 12.15 -12.48
CA ASP A 116 14.28 12.71 -11.24
C ASP A 116 13.48 12.17 -10.05
N THR A 117 14.20 11.68 -9.03
CA THR A 117 13.61 11.21 -7.77
C THR A 117 13.77 12.28 -6.70
N LYS A 118 12.68 12.61 -6.01
CA LYS A 118 12.71 13.66 -4.99
C LYS A 118 12.71 13.10 -3.57
N LYS A 119 13.53 13.72 -2.72
CA LYS A 119 13.50 13.51 -1.27
C LYS A 119 12.30 14.24 -0.68
N ILE A 120 11.45 13.49 0.01
CA ILE A 120 10.25 13.96 0.69
C ILE A 120 10.58 14.04 2.19
N VAL A 121 10.26 15.17 2.81
CA VAL A 121 10.54 15.44 4.24
C VAL A 121 9.28 15.53 5.09
N LYS A 122 8.12 15.83 4.48
CA LYS A 122 6.82 15.81 5.15
C LYS A 122 5.76 15.14 4.28
N LEU A 123 4.90 14.38 4.94
CA LEU A 123 3.69 13.80 4.37
C LEU A 123 2.49 14.38 5.11
N PHE A 124 1.48 14.82 4.37
CA PHE A 124 0.16 15.16 4.89
C PHE A 124 -0.84 14.18 4.31
N VAL A 125 -1.71 13.63 5.16
CA VAL A 125 -2.81 12.75 4.75
C VAL A 125 -4.12 13.39 5.20
N LYS A 126 -5.01 13.70 4.24
CA LYS A 126 -6.34 14.23 4.54
C LYS A 126 -7.35 13.07 4.60
N ILE A 127 -7.80 12.72 5.79
CA ILE A 127 -8.82 11.68 6.01
C ILE A 127 -10.07 12.40 6.52
N ASP A 128 -11.15 12.29 5.75
CA ASP A 128 -12.37 13.09 5.94
C ASP A 128 -12.02 14.59 6.03
N GLU A 129 -12.26 15.26 7.16
CA GLU A 129 -11.91 16.67 7.38
C GLU A 129 -10.64 16.89 8.22
N GLN A 130 -9.96 15.81 8.63
CA GLN A 130 -8.76 15.88 9.45
C GLN A 130 -7.49 15.73 8.59
N ILE A 131 -6.45 16.49 8.94
CA ILE A 131 -5.15 16.44 8.26
C ILE A 131 -4.10 15.94 9.25
N TYR A 132 -3.50 14.81 8.92
CA TYR A 132 -2.41 14.22 9.66
C TYR A 132 -1.09 14.60 9.02
N GLN A 133 -0.23 15.30 9.76
CA GLN A 133 1.12 15.64 9.31
C GLN A 133 2.12 14.66 9.94
N VAL A 134 2.95 14.05 9.09
CA VAL A 134 4.01 13.15 9.51
C VAL A 134 5.34 13.63 8.94
N SER A 135 6.34 13.73 9.80
CA SER A 135 7.72 13.99 9.39
C SER A 135 8.48 12.66 9.30
N GLY A 136 9.34 12.53 8.30
CA GLY A 136 10.05 11.29 8.02
C GLY A 136 11.50 11.51 7.64
N GLN A 137 12.24 10.41 7.50
CA GLN A 137 13.61 10.40 7.01
C GLN A 137 13.74 9.37 5.89
N HIS A 138 14.57 9.64 4.89
CA HIS A 138 14.78 8.75 3.75
C HIS A 138 13.46 8.32 3.07
N ASN A 139 12.53 9.27 2.91
CA ASN A 139 11.18 9.07 2.38
C ASN A 139 10.34 8.02 3.14
N THR A 140 10.69 7.71 4.39
CA THR A 140 9.94 6.80 5.27
C THR A 140 9.38 7.58 6.45
N PHE A 141 8.09 7.42 6.70
CA PHE A 141 7.30 8.22 7.63
C PHE A 141 6.60 7.29 8.63
N PRO A 142 6.77 7.48 9.94
CA PRO A 142 6.15 6.61 10.94
C PRO A 142 4.62 6.77 10.96
N VAL A 143 3.91 5.66 11.07
CA VAL A 143 2.46 5.65 11.28
C VAL A 143 2.21 5.51 12.78
N ASN A 144 1.80 6.61 13.42
CA ASN A 144 1.44 6.59 14.84
C ASN A 144 0.02 6.03 15.05
N LEU A 145 -0.35 5.79 16.31
CA LEU A 145 -1.65 5.20 16.66
C LEU A 145 -2.84 6.06 16.17
N GLU A 146 -2.70 7.39 16.21
CA GLU A 146 -3.75 8.31 15.77
C GLU A 146 -4.02 8.16 14.27
N LEU A 147 -2.96 8.20 13.46
CA LEU A 147 -3.04 8.00 12.02
C LEU A 147 -3.51 6.58 11.69
N ALA A 148 -2.98 5.53 12.33
CA ALA A 148 -3.43 4.15 12.12
C ALA A 148 -4.94 3.98 12.39
N SER A 149 -5.44 4.61 13.47
CA SER A 149 -6.86 4.59 13.84
C SER A 149 -7.74 5.36 12.85
N ALA A 150 -7.20 6.41 12.22
CA ALA A 150 -7.90 7.13 11.16
C ALA A 150 -7.92 6.33 9.86
N LEU A 151 -6.79 5.73 9.47
CA LEU A 151 -6.66 4.90 8.28
C LEU A 151 -7.56 3.65 8.35
N SER A 152 -7.70 3.03 9.53
CA SER A 152 -8.54 1.83 9.71
C SER A 152 -10.04 2.10 9.57
N ARG A 153 -10.47 3.36 9.76
CA ARG A 153 -11.88 3.79 9.70
C ARG A 153 -12.19 4.68 8.51
N ALA A 154 -11.19 4.96 7.69
CA ALA A 154 -11.34 5.81 6.52
C ALA A 154 -12.43 5.28 5.60
N SER A 155 -13.30 6.18 5.12
CA SER A 155 -14.30 5.87 4.12
C SER A 155 -13.62 5.39 2.81
N GLU A 156 -14.20 4.40 2.11
CA GLU A 156 -13.66 3.83 0.86
C GLU A 156 -13.76 4.81 -0.34
N GLN A 157 -13.25 6.01 -0.17
CA GLN A 157 -13.20 7.08 -1.17
C GLN A 157 -11.75 7.46 -1.49
N GLU A 158 -11.57 8.32 -2.48
CA GLU A 158 -10.25 8.85 -2.80
C GLU A 158 -9.74 9.74 -1.66
N ILE A 159 -8.52 9.50 -1.19
CA ILE A 159 -7.86 10.29 -0.14
C ILE A 159 -6.78 11.17 -0.75
N GLN A 160 -6.74 12.43 -0.35
CA GLN A 160 -5.70 13.36 -0.77
C GLN A 160 -4.49 13.25 0.14
N ILE A 161 -3.30 13.18 -0.46
CA ILE A 161 -2.03 13.31 0.24
C ILE A 161 -1.24 14.49 -0.34
N ARG A 162 -0.47 15.16 0.51
CA ARG A 162 0.49 16.18 0.10
C ARG A 162 1.89 15.79 0.54
N LEU A 163 2.81 15.83 -0.41
CA LEU A 163 4.23 15.54 -0.24
C LEU A 163 4.97 16.87 -0.22
N VAL A 164 5.80 17.13 0.78
CA VAL A 164 6.71 18.28 0.78
C VAL A 164 8.12 17.79 0.62
N THR A 165 8.78 18.25 -0.43
CA THR A 165 10.16 17.93 -0.76
C THR A 165 11.15 18.72 0.10
N GLU A 166 12.41 18.28 0.15
CA GLU A 166 13.48 18.99 0.86
C GLU A 166 13.67 20.44 0.37
N SER A 167 13.39 20.73 -0.91
CA SER A 167 13.41 22.09 -1.47
C SER A 167 12.20 22.94 -1.07
N GLY A 168 11.26 22.40 -0.29
CA GLY A 168 10.01 23.07 0.10
C GLY A 168 8.90 23.00 -0.95
N THR A 169 9.14 22.38 -2.10
CA THR A 169 8.11 22.19 -3.14
C THR A 169 7.08 21.18 -2.68
N SER A 170 5.79 21.49 -2.88
CA SER A 170 4.67 20.60 -2.55
C SER A 170 4.15 19.87 -3.79
N VAL A 171 3.77 18.61 -3.63
CA VAL A 171 3.11 17.78 -4.65
C VAL A 171 1.87 17.15 -4.04
N ASP A 172 0.72 17.38 -4.66
CA ASP A 172 -0.54 16.78 -4.25
C ASP A 172 -0.78 15.50 -5.05
N SER A 173 -1.14 14.42 -4.36
CA SER A 173 -1.41 13.12 -4.94
C SER A 173 -2.66 12.52 -4.31
N LYS A 174 -3.13 11.42 -4.89
CA LYS A 174 -4.35 10.75 -4.52
C LYS A 174 -4.04 9.30 -4.17
N ILE A 175 -4.71 8.78 -3.16
CA ILE A 175 -4.78 7.37 -2.84
C ILE A 175 -6.15 6.86 -3.29
N GLY A 176 -6.14 5.79 -4.09
CA GLY A 176 -7.36 5.24 -4.66
C GLY A 176 -8.22 4.49 -3.62
N PRO A 177 -9.55 4.40 -3.83
CA PRO A 177 -10.48 3.79 -2.87
C PRO A 177 -10.15 2.31 -2.57
N LYS A 178 -9.57 1.57 -3.52
CA LYS A 178 -9.12 0.19 -3.30
C LYS A 178 -8.00 0.10 -2.26
N THR A 179 -7.04 1.03 -2.32
CA THR A 179 -5.96 1.13 -1.33
C THR A 179 -6.53 1.48 0.04
N VAL A 180 -7.48 2.41 0.10
CA VAL A 180 -8.14 2.80 1.35
C VAL A 180 -8.89 1.62 1.96
N LYS A 181 -9.57 0.82 1.13
CA LYS A 181 -10.18 -0.44 1.58
C LYS A 181 -9.14 -1.42 2.15
N ALA A 182 -8.00 -1.60 1.46
CA ALA A 182 -6.93 -2.48 1.92
C ALA A 182 -6.31 -2.02 3.26
N TRP A 183 -6.26 -0.70 3.51
CA TRP A 183 -5.81 -0.15 4.79
C TRP A 183 -6.69 -0.58 5.97
N GLN A 184 -8.00 -0.71 5.77
CA GLN A 184 -8.90 -1.17 6.84
C GLN A 184 -8.47 -2.55 7.33
N THR A 185 -8.06 -3.46 6.44
CA THR A 185 -7.51 -4.77 6.82
C THR A 185 -6.14 -4.64 7.49
N LEU A 186 -5.25 -3.82 6.94
CA LEU A 186 -3.88 -3.63 7.44
C LEU A 186 -3.86 -3.08 8.88
N TYR A 187 -4.68 -2.07 9.18
CA TYR A 187 -4.62 -1.33 10.45
C TYR A 187 -5.64 -1.79 11.51
N THR A 188 -6.68 -2.53 11.14
CA THR A 188 -7.60 -3.12 12.14
C THR A 188 -6.89 -4.19 12.98
N SER A 189 -6.00 -4.96 12.38
CA SER A 189 -5.19 -5.97 13.10
C SER A 189 -4.22 -5.31 14.09
N THR A 190 -3.61 -4.17 13.75
CA THR A 190 -2.70 -3.40 14.62
C THR A 190 -3.37 -2.88 15.89
N LEU A 191 -4.61 -2.40 15.79
CA LEU A 191 -5.36 -1.91 16.96
C LEU A 191 -5.69 -3.05 17.94
N SER A 192 -5.95 -4.25 17.43
CA SER A 192 -6.25 -5.42 18.28
C SER A 192 -5.04 -5.93 19.07
N HIS A 193 -3.82 -5.72 18.58
CA HIS A 193 -2.58 -6.15 19.24
C HIS A 193 -2.12 -5.17 20.33
N ASN A 194 -2.41 -3.87 20.18
CA ASN A 194 -2.02 -2.84 21.16
C ASN A 194 -3.04 -2.66 22.32
N LEU A 195 -4.14 -3.40 22.30
CA LEU A 195 -5.18 -3.40 23.35
C LEU A 195 -5.11 -4.62 24.29
N LYS A 196 -4.02 -5.41 24.21
CA LYS A 196 -3.70 -6.51 25.14
C LYS A 196 -2.50 -6.14 25.99
#